data_AF-A0A512AVQ1-F1
#
_entry.id   AF-A0A512AVQ1-F1
#
_cell.length_a   1.000
_cell.length_b   1.000
_cell.length_c   1.000
_cell.angle_alpha   90.00
_cell.angle_beta   90.00
_cell.angle_gamma   90.00
#
_symmetry.space_group_name_H-M   'P 1'
#
loop_
_entity.id
_entity.type
_entity.pdbx_description
1 polymer ?
#
loop_
_entity_poly.entity_id
_entity_poly.type
_entity_poly.pdbx_seq_one_letter_code
_entity_poly.pdbx_strand_id
1 'polypeptide(L)'
;MVVKVEGFSEVLEIIKGLFSGLKSAAQIPAANRKEMQDALADTAELVDETLTILKQHLSQILSELQFGDKYKAEKMIYELADFQGWETKYRQFQLCDTLREAVYKLEQKGLYQYLNQASYGNLQTLQQRLWDYIGGETNAAHSVGTMLIELAKLAPRVDSDPDAVKSQLEDARQEINTWRQKFILLEQEIRGAIK
;
A
#
# COMPACT_ATOMS: atom_id res chain seq x y z
N MET A 1 -13.95 -8.01 18.58
CA MET A 1 -12.92 -7.01 18.28
C MET A 1 -12.90 -6.89 16.77
N VAL A 2 -13.05 -5.71 16.20
CA VAL A 2 -13.00 -5.54 14.74
C VAL A 2 -11.54 -5.36 14.38
N VAL A 3 -10.97 -6.25 13.58
CA VAL A 3 -9.59 -6.09 13.10
C VAL A 3 -9.59 -5.03 12.02
N LYS A 4 -8.82 -3.95 12.24
CA LYS A 4 -8.72 -2.82 11.32
C LYS A 4 -7.36 -2.71 10.68
N VAL A 5 -7.35 -2.13 9.49
CA VAL A 5 -6.16 -1.72 8.76
C VAL A 5 -5.88 -0.27 9.12
N GLU A 6 -4.98 -0.08 10.08
CA GLU A 6 -4.48 1.25 10.45
C GLU A 6 -3.51 1.77 9.35
N GLY A 7 -3.08 3.04 9.37
CA GLY A 7 -2.02 3.58 8.48
C GLY A 7 -2.28 3.68 6.96
N PHE A 8 -3.20 2.92 6.35
CA PHE A 8 -3.47 3.00 4.90
C PHE A 8 -4.11 4.33 4.47
N SER A 9 -4.82 5.00 5.39
CA SER A 9 -5.26 6.38 5.17
C SER A 9 -4.09 7.32 4.94
N GLU A 10 -3.02 7.17 5.70
CA GLU A 10 -1.85 8.05 5.64
C GLU A 10 -1.14 7.85 4.30
N VAL A 11 -0.92 6.60 3.90
CA VAL A 11 -0.32 6.25 2.60
C VAL A 11 -1.12 6.84 1.44
N LEU A 12 -2.44 6.68 1.48
CA LEU A 12 -3.32 7.22 0.44
C LEU A 12 -3.22 8.76 0.36
N GLU A 13 -3.27 9.44 1.50
CA GLU A 13 -3.20 10.91 1.56
C GLU A 13 -1.83 11.44 1.13
N ILE A 14 -0.77 10.71 1.43
CA ILE A 14 0.58 11.02 0.97
C ILE A 14 0.66 10.91 -0.55
N ILE A 15 0.24 9.80 -1.18
CA ILE A 15 0.32 9.64 -2.65
C ILE A 15 -0.51 10.72 -3.35
N LYS A 16 -1.73 10.99 -2.85
CA LYS A 16 -2.53 12.14 -3.32
C LYS A 16 -1.80 13.46 -3.17
N GLY A 17 -1.12 13.64 -2.03
CA GLY A 17 -0.28 14.80 -1.76
C GLY A 17 0.83 14.96 -2.80
N LEU A 18 1.56 13.89 -3.10
CA LEU A 18 2.62 13.89 -4.11
C LEU A 18 2.08 14.23 -5.49
N PHE A 19 1.01 13.56 -5.91
CA PHE A 19 0.37 13.81 -7.19
C PHE A 19 -0.12 15.25 -7.34
N SER A 20 -0.80 15.79 -6.31
CA SER A 20 -1.25 17.20 -6.28
C SER A 20 -0.08 18.18 -6.34
N GLY A 21 1.03 17.88 -5.64
CA GLY A 21 2.26 18.65 -5.70
C GLY A 21 2.87 18.68 -7.11
N LEU A 22 2.95 17.51 -7.77
CA LEU A 22 3.45 17.40 -9.14
C LEU A 22 2.57 18.14 -10.15
N LYS A 23 1.24 18.05 -10.01
CA LYS A 23 0.29 18.77 -10.87
C LYS A 23 0.47 20.29 -10.78
N SER A 24 0.78 20.78 -9.58
CA SER A 24 0.96 22.21 -9.30
C SER A 24 2.35 22.74 -9.65
N ALA A 25 3.33 21.85 -9.81
CA ALA A 25 4.73 22.20 -10.05
C ALA A 25 5.01 22.59 -11.51
N ALA A 26 4.64 23.83 -11.87
CA ALA A 26 4.77 24.39 -13.22
C ALA A 26 6.19 24.33 -13.82
N GLN A 27 7.23 24.23 -12.98
CA GLN A 27 8.64 24.29 -13.39
C GLN A 27 9.29 22.94 -13.68
N ILE A 28 8.65 21.82 -13.34
CA ILE A 28 9.18 20.49 -13.66
C ILE A 28 8.97 20.25 -15.17
N PRO A 29 10.03 19.90 -15.94
CA PRO A 29 9.90 19.57 -17.35
C PRO A 29 8.84 18.48 -17.57
N ALA A 30 8.04 18.61 -18.63
CA ALA A 30 6.93 17.70 -18.90
C ALA A 30 7.35 16.22 -18.92
N ALA A 31 8.52 15.90 -19.46
CA ALA A 31 9.08 14.54 -19.48
C ALA A 31 9.33 13.99 -18.06
N ASN A 32 9.93 14.79 -17.17
CA ASN A 32 10.20 14.39 -15.79
C ASN A 32 8.90 14.30 -14.96
N ARG A 33 7.93 15.19 -15.21
CA ARG A 33 6.63 15.15 -14.55
C ARG A 33 5.88 13.88 -14.92
N LYS A 34 5.91 13.50 -16.19
CA LYS A 34 5.35 12.25 -16.68
C LYS A 34 6.00 11.03 -16.02
N GLU A 35 7.33 10.96 -16.00
CA GLU A 35 8.07 9.85 -15.36
C GLU A 35 7.68 9.69 -13.88
N MET A 36 7.50 10.80 -13.15
CA MET A 36 7.04 10.76 -11.76
C MET A 36 5.58 10.36 -11.61
N GLN A 37 4.70 10.83 -12.50
CA GLN A 37 3.29 10.43 -12.50
C GLN A 37 3.13 8.94 -12.83
N ASP A 38 3.88 8.44 -13.82
CA ASP A 38 3.93 7.01 -14.14
C ASP A 38 4.40 6.21 -12.92
N ALA A 39 5.49 6.63 -12.25
CA ALA A 39 5.97 5.96 -11.04
C ALA A 39 4.96 5.96 -9.88
N LEU A 40 4.21 7.06 -9.67
CA LEU A 40 3.14 7.11 -8.66
C LEU A 40 1.95 6.22 -9.02
N ALA A 41 1.61 6.11 -10.30
CA ALA A 41 0.55 5.22 -10.77
C ALA A 41 0.95 3.75 -10.59
N ASP A 42 2.14 3.37 -11.05
CA ASP A 42 2.66 2.00 -10.91
C ASP A 42 2.75 1.60 -9.42
N THR A 43 3.05 2.56 -8.56
CA THR A 43 3.05 2.37 -7.10
C THR A 43 1.64 2.11 -6.54
N ALA A 44 0.65 2.90 -6.93
CA ALA A 44 -0.74 2.68 -6.52
C ALA A 44 -1.26 1.32 -7.00
N GLU A 45 -0.87 0.90 -8.22
CA GLU A 45 -1.16 -0.41 -8.78
C GLU A 45 -0.54 -1.55 -7.96
N LEU A 46 0.74 -1.45 -7.58
CA LEU A 46 1.39 -2.46 -6.73
C LEU A 46 0.72 -2.60 -5.35
N VAL A 47 0.22 -1.50 -4.78
CA VAL A 47 -0.58 -1.56 -3.55
C VAL A 47 -1.92 -2.27 -3.78
N ASP A 48 -2.60 -2.02 -4.91
CA ASP A 48 -3.81 -2.77 -5.29
C ASP A 48 -3.53 -4.27 -5.44
N GLU A 49 -2.47 -4.65 -6.15
CA GLU A 49 -2.07 -6.04 -6.34
C GLU A 49 -1.82 -6.75 -4.99
N THR A 50 -1.09 -6.10 -4.10
CA THR A 50 -0.84 -6.58 -2.74
C THR A 50 -2.15 -6.82 -1.99
N LEU A 51 -3.03 -5.81 -1.96
CA LEU A 51 -4.32 -5.91 -1.28
C LEU A 51 -5.21 -6.99 -1.92
N THR A 52 -5.10 -7.18 -3.24
CA THR A 52 -5.78 -8.25 -3.97
C THR A 52 -5.33 -9.63 -3.50
N ILE A 53 -4.02 -9.85 -3.42
CA ILE A 53 -3.43 -11.11 -2.94
C ILE A 53 -3.90 -11.41 -1.51
N LEU A 54 -3.81 -10.43 -0.62
CA LEU A 54 -4.28 -10.56 0.77
C LEU A 54 -5.77 -10.94 0.81
N LYS A 55 -6.61 -10.23 0.04
CA LYS A 55 -8.05 -10.52 -0.06
C LYS A 55 -8.34 -11.93 -0.55
N GLN A 56 -7.60 -12.40 -1.57
CA GLN A 56 -7.74 -13.75 -2.11
C GLN A 56 -7.38 -14.80 -1.06
N HIS A 57 -6.29 -14.59 -0.32
CA HIS A 57 -5.88 -15.51 0.72
C HIS A 57 -6.88 -15.58 1.88
N LEU A 58 -7.40 -14.43 2.35
CA LEU A 58 -8.49 -14.43 3.34
C LEU A 58 -9.74 -15.16 2.81
N SER A 59 -10.05 -15.01 1.53
CA SER A 59 -11.17 -15.75 0.90
C SER A 59 -10.92 -17.25 0.86
N GLN A 60 -9.68 -17.68 0.67
CA GLN A 60 -9.29 -19.08 0.73
C GLN A 60 -9.47 -19.64 2.14
N ILE A 61 -9.01 -18.92 3.17
CA ILE A 61 -9.21 -19.28 4.59
C ILE A 61 -10.71 -19.43 4.89
N LEU A 62 -11.52 -18.43 4.49
CA LEU A 62 -12.97 -18.46 4.67
C LEU A 62 -13.64 -19.66 3.98
N SER A 63 -13.17 -20.01 2.78
CA SER A 63 -13.66 -21.19 2.06
C SER A 63 -13.33 -22.49 2.79
N GLU A 64 -12.11 -22.62 3.32
CA GLU A 64 -11.70 -23.79 4.11
C GLU A 64 -12.51 -23.88 5.42
N LEU A 65 -12.76 -22.76 6.10
CA LEU A 65 -13.63 -22.73 7.29
C LEU A 65 -15.07 -23.17 7.00
N GLN A 66 -15.59 -22.81 5.83
CA GLN A 66 -17.00 -23.03 5.49
C GLN A 66 -17.27 -24.41 4.86
N PHE A 67 -16.35 -24.90 4.03
CA PHE A 67 -16.59 -26.09 3.20
C PHE A 67 -15.44 -27.11 3.24
N GLY A 68 -14.32 -26.75 3.83
CA GLY A 68 -13.08 -27.53 3.79
C GLY A 68 -12.65 -28.06 5.15
N ASP A 69 -11.34 -28.12 5.34
CA ASP A 69 -10.72 -28.67 6.55
C ASP A 69 -10.40 -27.54 7.55
N LYS A 70 -11.01 -27.60 8.74
CA LYS A 70 -10.79 -26.64 9.82
C LYS A 70 -9.34 -26.61 10.29
N TYR A 71 -8.66 -27.76 10.34
CA TYR A 71 -7.25 -27.82 10.73
C TYR A 71 -6.37 -27.12 9.70
N LYS A 72 -6.70 -27.27 8.42
CA LYS A 72 -6.04 -26.54 7.33
C LYS A 72 -6.31 -25.03 7.43
N ALA A 73 -7.55 -24.62 7.71
CA ALA A 73 -7.89 -23.22 7.91
C ALA A 73 -7.14 -22.62 9.10
N GLU A 74 -7.07 -23.32 10.22
CA GLU A 74 -6.31 -22.93 11.40
C GLU A 74 -4.83 -22.71 11.06
N LYS A 75 -4.22 -23.66 10.35
CA LYS A 75 -2.83 -23.53 9.90
C LYS A 75 -2.63 -22.30 9.02
N MET A 76 -3.51 -22.07 8.05
CA MET A 76 -3.44 -20.88 7.19
C MET A 76 -3.59 -19.58 7.99
N ILE A 77 -4.40 -19.56 9.05
CA ILE A 77 -4.53 -18.40 9.94
C ILE A 77 -3.24 -18.18 10.74
N TYR A 78 -2.58 -19.22 11.27
CA TYR A 78 -1.28 -19.08 11.92
C TYR A 78 -0.21 -18.53 10.96
N GLU A 79 -0.23 -18.95 9.70
CA GLU A 79 0.69 -18.48 8.66
C GLU A 79 0.55 -16.98 8.34
N LEU A 80 -0.55 -16.33 8.74
CA LEU A 80 -0.69 -14.87 8.61
C LEU A 80 0.37 -14.11 9.44
N ALA A 81 0.81 -14.67 10.58
CA ALA A 81 1.83 -14.02 11.42
C ALA A 81 3.25 -14.01 10.80
N ASP A 82 3.50 -14.82 9.76
CA ASP A 82 4.80 -14.89 9.09
C ASP A 82 4.99 -13.75 8.07
N PHE A 83 5.02 -12.51 8.56
CA PHE A 83 5.13 -11.33 7.70
C PHE A 83 6.36 -11.39 6.77
N GLN A 84 7.50 -11.94 7.22
CA GLN A 84 8.69 -12.11 6.38
C GLN A 84 8.48 -13.17 5.28
N GLY A 85 7.78 -14.26 5.57
CA GLY A 85 7.36 -15.24 4.58
C GLY A 85 6.41 -14.63 3.55
N TRP A 86 5.50 -13.75 3.98
CA TRP A 86 4.62 -12.98 3.10
C TRP A 86 5.40 -11.99 2.23
N GLU A 87 6.26 -11.18 2.83
CA GLU A 87 7.14 -10.24 2.13
C GLU A 87 8.06 -10.97 1.13
N THR A 88 8.55 -12.17 1.46
CA THR A 88 9.42 -12.97 0.57
C THR A 88 8.65 -13.72 -0.52
N LYS A 89 7.43 -14.18 -0.24
CA LYS A 89 6.57 -14.89 -1.21
C LYS A 89 5.89 -13.93 -2.18
N TYR A 90 5.64 -12.71 -1.73
CA TYR A 90 5.04 -11.63 -2.50
C TYR A 90 6.01 -10.46 -2.66
N ARG A 91 7.33 -10.77 -2.71
CA ARG A 91 8.51 -9.86 -2.82
C ARG A 91 8.51 -8.90 -4.01
N GLN A 92 7.40 -8.83 -4.72
CA GLN A 92 7.02 -7.76 -5.63
C GLN A 92 6.29 -6.61 -4.92
N PHE A 93 6.61 -6.33 -3.64
CA PHE A 93 6.45 -4.97 -3.09
C PHE A 93 7.51 -4.02 -3.70
N GLN A 94 7.55 -3.95 -5.04
CA GLN A 94 8.52 -3.16 -5.83
C GLN A 94 8.25 -1.65 -5.79
N LEU A 95 7.29 -1.18 -4.97
CA LEU A 95 7.11 0.23 -4.62
C LEU A 95 8.46 0.88 -4.28
N CYS A 96 9.26 0.14 -3.50
CA CYS A 96 10.48 0.58 -2.84
C CYS A 96 11.65 0.92 -3.77
N ASP A 97 11.72 0.34 -4.97
CA ASP A 97 12.91 0.50 -5.83
C ASP A 97 12.66 1.53 -6.92
N THR A 98 11.54 1.49 -7.63
CA THR A 98 11.28 2.42 -8.74
C THR A 98 11.08 3.85 -8.27
N LEU A 99 10.40 4.07 -7.14
CA LEU A 99 10.21 5.41 -6.56
C LEU A 99 11.41 5.90 -5.78
N ARG A 100 12.10 5.04 -5.03
CA ARG A 100 13.39 5.40 -4.41
C ARG A 100 14.40 5.74 -5.49
N GLU A 101 14.38 5.04 -6.61
CA GLU A 101 15.18 5.37 -7.78
C GLU A 101 14.71 6.68 -8.45
N ALA A 102 13.41 7.00 -8.47
CA ALA A 102 12.91 8.30 -8.93
C ALA A 102 13.34 9.46 -8.01
N VAL A 103 13.30 9.26 -6.68
CA VAL A 103 13.83 10.19 -5.65
C VAL A 103 15.34 10.33 -5.80
N TYR A 104 16.04 9.22 -5.98
CA TYR A 104 17.48 9.20 -6.16
C TYR A 104 17.89 9.84 -7.49
N LYS A 105 17.11 9.66 -8.57
CA LYS A 105 17.30 10.35 -9.86
C LYS A 105 17.00 11.85 -9.73
N LEU A 106 16.01 12.24 -8.93
CA LEU A 106 15.73 13.64 -8.56
C LEU A 106 16.90 14.27 -7.79
N GLU A 107 17.48 13.53 -6.85
CA GLU A 107 18.68 13.92 -6.09
C GLU A 107 19.92 14.00 -6.99
N GLN A 108 20.21 12.94 -7.77
CA GLN A 108 21.39 12.81 -8.61
C GLN A 108 21.40 13.75 -9.82
N LYS A 109 20.25 14.07 -10.44
CA LYS A 109 20.19 14.99 -11.58
C LYS A 109 20.41 16.46 -11.19
N GLY A 110 20.83 16.73 -9.95
CA GLY A 110 21.19 18.07 -9.51
C GLY A 110 20.00 19.03 -9.50
N LEU A 111 18.76 18.53 -9.47
CA LEU A 111 17.59 19.39 -9.29
C LEU A 111 17.72 20.19 -7.98
N TYR A 112 18.40 19.63 -6.96
CA TYR A 112 18.84 20.33 -5.75
C TYR A 112 19.76 21.54 -5.98
N GLN A 113 20.55 21.53 -7.05
CA GLN A 113 21.40 22.67 -7.42
C GLN A 113 20.61 23.74 -8.19
N TYR A 114 19.55 23.36 -8.90
CA TYR A 114 18.58 24.29 -9.49
C TYR A 114 17.56 24.84 -8.45
N LEU A 115 17.42 24.21 -7.27
CA LEU A 115 16.57 24.67 -6.16
C LEU A 115 16.94 26.04 -5.60
N ASN A 116 18.22 26.41 -5.63
CA ASN A 116 18.69 27.67 -5.05
C ASN A 116 18.54 28.87 -6.00
N GLN A 117 18.14 28.66 -7.26
CA GLN A 117 18.07 29.73 -8.27
C GLN A 117 16.66 30.11 -8.71
N ALA A 118 15.62 29.39 -8.28
CA ALA A 118 14.24 29.65 -8.70
C ALA A 118 13.36 30.07 -7.51
N SER A 119 13.06 31.36 -7.41
CA SER A 119 12.03 31.85 -6.48
C SER A 119 10.63 31.60 -7.05
N TYR A 120 9.74 31.18 -6.15
CA TYR A 120 8.31 30.89 -6.29
C TYR A 120 7.93 29.55 -6.95
N GLY A 121 7.42 28.62 -6.13
CA GLY A 121 6.69 27.44 -6.60
C GLY A 121 6.84 26.10 -5.85
N ASN A 122 7.38 26.09 -4.62
CA ASN A 122 7.18 25.03 -3.61
C ASN A 122 7.90 23.65 -3.78
N LEU A 123 9.15 23.64 -4.26
CA LEU A 123 9.98 22.43 -4.32
C LEU A 123 10.30 21.80 -2.94
N GLN A 124 10.43 22.61 -1.89
CA GLN A 124 10.60 22.10 -0.52
C GLN A 124 9.38 21.30 -0.05
N THR A 125 8.17 21.69 -0.46
CA THR A 125 6.97 20.90 -0.19
C THR A 125 6.96 19.58 -0.95
N LEU A 126 7.49 19.54 -2.17
CA LEU A 126 7.63 18.27 -2.90
C LEU A 126 8.62 17.33 -2.19
N GLN A 127 9.77 17.86 -1.77
CA GLN A 127 10.75 17.10 -1.00
C GLN A 127 10.17 16.59 0.32
N GLN A 128 9.48 17.45 1.08
CA GLN A 128 8.82 17.04 2.32
C GLN A 128 7.79 15.94 2.07
N ARG A 129 6.94 16.07 1.03
CA ARG A 129 5.95 15.04 0.69
C ARG A 129 6.58 13.72 0.26
N LEU A 130 7.78 13.74 -0.32
CA LEU A 130 8.54 12.52 -0.65
C LEU A 130 9.09 11.85 0.60
N TRP A 131 9.53 12.62 1.59
CA TRP A 131 9.93 12.07 2.90
C TRP A 131 8.75 11.54 3.70
N ASP A 132 7.65 12.29 3.74
CA ASP A 132 6.39 11.86 4.34
C ASP A 132 5.94 10.53 3.69
N TYR A 133 6.19 10.36 2.38
CA TYR A 133 5.90 9.14 1.63
C TYR A 133 6.74 7.93 2.01
N ILE A 134 8.05 8.10 2.15
CA ILE A 134 8.92 7.03 2.66
C ILE A 134 8.46 6.61 4.08
N GLY A 135 7.99 7.57 4.88
CA GLY A 135 7.31 7.29 6.15
C GLY A 135 6.00 6.51 5.96
N GLY A 136 5.17 6.93 5.01
CA GLY A 136 3.92 6.28 4.63
C GLY A 136 4.07 4.82 4.21
N GLU A 137 5.04 4.49 3.35
CA GLU A 137 5.32 3.10 2.94
C GLU A 137 5.60 2.19 4.14
N THR A 138 6.45 2.68 5.05
CA THR A 138 6.76 1.98 6.31
C THR A 138 5.50 1.79 7.14
N ASN A 139 4.62 2.80 7.19
CA ASN A 139 3.34 2.72 7.89
C ASN A 139 2.37 1.72 7.22
N ALA A 140 2.30 1.65 5.89
CA ALA A 140 1.48 0.63 5.18
C ALA A 140 1.99 -0.78 5.48
N ALA A 141 3.29 -1.03 5.34
CA ALA A 141 3.88 -2.33 5.62
C ALA A 141 3.64 -2.74 7.08
N HIS A 142 3.88 -1.81 8.02
CA HIS A 142 3.58 -2.01 9.43
C HIS A 142 2.09 -2.31 9.66
N SER A 143 1.19 -1.61 8.97
CA SER A 143 -0.25 -1.78 9.17
C SER A 143 -0.79 -3.09 8.61
N VAL A 144 -0.31 -3.52 7.43
CA VAL A 144 -0.58 -4.88 6.92
C VAL A 144 -0.06 -5.91 7.92
N GLY A 145 1.18 -5.75 8.39
CA GLY A 145 1.80 -6.66 9.35
C GLY A 145 0.99 -6.77 10.65
N THR A 146 0.58 -5.65 11.23
CA THR A 146 -0.24 -5.60 12.44
C THR A 146 -1.60 -6.26 12.23
N MET A 147 -2.30 -5.97 11.13
CA MET A 147 -3.57 -6.63 10.80
C MET A 147 -3.39 -8.16 10.71
N LEU A 148 -2.35 -8.62 9.99
CA LEU A 148 -2.09 -10.04 9.82
C LEU A 148 -1.77 -10.74 11.14
N ILE A 149 -0.98 -10.09 12.02
CA ILE A 149 -0.69 -10.57 13.37
C ILE A 149 -1.97 -10.68 14.21
N GLU A 150 -2.84 -9.66 14.17
CA GLU A 150 -4.12 -9.71 14.90
C GLU A 150 -5.05 -10.80 14.37
N LEU A 151 -5.11 -11.02 13.05
CA LEU A 151 -5.86 -12.12 12.46
C LEU A 151 -5.28 -13.49 12.84
N ALA A 152 -3.96 -13.62 12.93
CA ALA A 152 -3.32 -14.88 13.33
C ALA A 152 -3.70 -15.32 14.75
N LYS A 153 -4.00 -14.37 15.65
CA LYS A 153 -4.49 -14.67 17.01
C LYS A 153 -5.86 -15.35 17.03
N LEU A 154 -6.57 -15.40 15.90
CA LEU A 154 -7.84 -16.10 15.76
C LEU A 154 -7.68 -17.61 15.56
N ALA A 155 -6.48 -18.10 15.19
CA ALA A 155 -6.27 -19.53 14.92
C ALA A 155 -6.70 -20.46 16.06
N PRO A 156 -6.32 -20.22 17.35
CA PRO A 156 -6.77 -21.06 18.46
C PRO A 156 -8.29 -21.12 18.67
N ARG A 157 -9.04 -20.18 18.07
CA ARG A 157 -10.50 -20.08 18.18
C ARG A 157 -11.25 -20.78 17.06
N VAL A 158 -10.55 -21.33 16.05
CA VAL A 158 -11.18 -21.96 14.88
C VAL A 158 -12.09 -23.12 15.28
N ASP A 159 -11.69 -23.93 16.26
CA ASP A 159 -12.50 -25.06 16.73
C ASP A 159 -13.59 -24.66 17.74
N SER A 160 -13.28 -23.69 18.61
CA SER A 160 -14.17 -23.29 19.71
C SER A 160 -15.26 -22.30 19.30
N ASP A 161 -14.99 -21.44 18.31
CA ASP A 161 -15.87 -20.36 17.88
C ASP A 161 -15.66 -20.01 16.38
N PRO A 162 -15.92 -20.95 15.46
CA PRO A 162 -15.65 -20.78 14.02
C PRO A 162 -16.43 -19.62 13.39
N ASP A 163 -17.66 -19.36 13.85
CA ASP A 163 -18.49 -18.29 13.30
C ASP A 163 -17.94 -16.90 13.65
N ALA A 164 -17.42 -16.71 14.86
CA ALA A 164 -16.76 -15.46 15.21
C ALA A 164 -15.42 -15.26 14.50
N VAL A 165 -14.67 -16.34 14.24
CA VAL A 165 -13.45 -16.28 13.42
C VAL A 165 -13.81 -15.89 11.98
N LYS A 166 -14.83 -16.52 11.41
CA LYS A 166 -15.34 -16.23 10.07
C LYS A 166 -15.77 -14.77 9.94
N SER A 167 -16.58 -14.26 10.87
CA SER A 167 -17.03 -12.87 10.88
C SER A 167 -15.85 -11.88 10.89
N GLN A 168 -14.83 -12.11 11.71
CA GLN A 168 -13.67 -11.23 11.79
C GLN A 168 -12.80 -11.27 10.52
N LEU A 169 -12.66 -12.43 9.90
CA LEU A 169 -11.97 -12.58 8.61
C LEU A 169 -12.75 -11.91 7.47
N GLU A 170 -14.10 -11.97 7.49
CA GLU A 170 -14.95 -11.28 6.53
C GLU A 170 -14.86 -9.75 6.66
N ASP A 171 -14.86 -9.24 7.89
CA ASP A 171 -14.68 -7.81 8.19
C ASP A 171 -13.33 -7.31 7.65
N ALA A 172 -12.24 -8.01 7.97
CA ALA A 172 -10.90 -7.67 7.49
C ALA A 172 -10.83 -7.71 5.96
N ARG A 173 -11.44 -8.72 5.33
CA ARG A 173 -11.52 -8.83 3.86
C ARG A 173 -12.27 -7.64 3.25
N GLN A 174 -13.35 -7.21 3.87
CA GLN A 174 -14.15 -6.07 3.40
C GLN A 174 -13.37 -4.75 3.54
N GLU A 175 -12.60 -4.59 4.61
CA GLU A 175 -11.74 -3.45 4.82
C GLU A 175 -10.62 -3.36 3.79
N ILE A 176 -9.93 -4.49 3.52
CA ILE A 176 -8.95 -4.59 2.43
C ILE A 176 -9.58 -4.19 1.09
N ASN A 177 -10.79 -4.67 0.80
CA ASN A 177 -11.49 -4.31 -0.43
C ASN A 177 -11.80 -2.80 -0.52
N THR A 178 -12.13 -2.17 0.61
CA THR A 178 -12.37 -0.72 0.67
C THR A 178 -11.10 0.06 0.36
N TRP A 179 -9.96 -0.34 0.92
CA TRP A 179 -8.67 0.29 0.62
C TRP A 179 -8.30 0.11 -0.84
N ARG A 180 -8.46 -1.11 -1.35
CA ARG A 180 -8.19 -1.44 -2.74
C ARG A 180 -8.90 -0.52 -3.73
N GLN A 181 -10.20 -0.30 -3.52
CA GLN A 181 -10.98 0.62 -4.36
C GLN A 181 -10.42 2.06 -4.32
N LYS A 182 -9.92 2.52 -3.18
CA LYS A 182 -9.32 3.86 -3.07
C LYS A 182 -8.01 3.98 -3.86
N PHE A 183 -7.16 2.94 -3.86
CA PHE A 183 -5.91 2.95 -4.64
C PHE A 183 -6.17 2.85 -6.13
N ILE A 184 -7.11 2.01 -6.57
CA ILE A 184 -7.53 1.94 -7.98
C ILE A 184 -8.03 3.31 -8.47
N LEU A 185 -8.88 3.99 -7.68
CA LEU A 185 -9.38 5.32 -8.04
C LEU A 185 -8.25 6.35 -8.14
N LEU A 186 -7.27 6.27 -7.24
CA LEU A 186 -6.10 7.15 -7.26
C LEU A 186 -5.21 6.89 -8.47
N GLU A 187 -4.93 5.62 -8.79
CA GLU A 187 -4.18 5.24 -9.99
C GLU A 187 -4.84 5.78 -11.26
N GLN A 188 -6.16 5.59 -11.39
CA GLN A 188 -6.93 6.10 -12.53
C GLN A 188 -6.86 7.63 -12.63
N GLU A 189 -6.92 8.33 -11.50
CA GLU A 189 -6.76 9.79 -11.45
C GLU A 189 -5.37 10.21 -11.95
N ILE A 190 -4.32 9.52 -11.49
CA ILE A 190 -2.93 9.82 -11.87
C ILE A 190 -2.72 9.55 -13.35
N ARG A 191 -3.06 8.36 -13.86
CA ARG A 191 -2.91 7.99 -15.27
C ARG A 191 -3.77 8.86 -16.19
N GLY A 192 -4.95 9.28 -15.74
CA GLY A 192 -5.84 10.18 -16.48
C GLY A 192 -5.25 11.58 -16.71
N ALA A 193 -4.38 12.05 -15.80
CA ALA A 193 -3.73 13.36 -15.90
C ALA A 193 -2.47 13.39 -16.78
N ILE A 194 -2.05 12.23 -17.32
CA ILE A 194 -0.88 12.09 -18.20
C ILE A 194 -1.24 12.31 -19.68
N LYS A 195 -2.54 12.33 -20.01
CA LYS A 195 -3.08 12.58 -21.35
C LYS A 195 -3.21 14.07 -21.64
#